data_AF-A0A9X9BQD0-F1
#
_entry.id   AF-A0A9X9BQD0-F1
#
_cell.length_a   1.000
_cell.length_b   1.000
_cell.length_c   1.000
_cell.angle_alpha   90.00
_cell.angle_beta   90.00
_cell.angle_gamma   90.00
#
_symmetry.space_group_name_H-M   'P 1'
#
loop_
_entity.id
_entity.type
_entity.pdbx_description
1 polymer ?
#
loop_
_entity_poly.entity_id
_entity_poly.type
_entity_poly.pdbx_seq_one_letter_code
_entity_poly.pdbx_strand_id
1 'polypeptide(L)'
;MDPNRREEFLLALEFLCSNADHWYEEGCNFAFQGWGRNPNQWVAIASWKSEDYLNKMRQTSWFQDAQQRMLDCCTEPMTMEQFNGMDHDRSVFDRYPVGASQVHMKTKTLEVNFL
;
A
#
# COMPACT_ATOMS: atom_id res chain seq x y z
N MET A 1 -10.63 -0.93 -8.93
CA MET A 1 -10.74 -2.40 -8.76
C MET A 1 -11.89 -2.91 -9.62
N ASP A 2 -11.74 -4.08 -10.23
CA ASP A 2 -12.76 -4.72 -11.07
C ASP A 2 -13.96 -5.14 -10.19
N PRO A 3 -15.17 -4.61 -10.44
CA PRO A 3 -16.36 -4.99 -9.68
C PRO A 3 -16.64 -6.49 -9.66
N ASN A 4 -16.30 -7.20 -10.74
CA ASN A 4 -16.52 -8.65 -10.84
C ASN A 4 -15.55 -9.48 -10.01
N ARG A 5 -14.44 -8.88 -9.55
CA ARG A 5 -13.42 -9.53 -8.71
C ARG A 5 -13.39 -8.97 -7.29
N ARG A 6 -14.45 -8.30 -6.88
CA ARG A 6 -14.55 -7.67 -5.55
C ARG A 6 -14.39 -8.68 -4.41
N GLU A 7 -14.99 -9.85 -4.52
CA GLU A 7 -14.89 -10.89 -3.49
C GLU A 7 -13.44 -11.40 -3.35
N GLU A 8 -12.76 -11.62 -4.48
CA GLU A 8 -11.35 -12.01 -4.49
C GLU A 8 -10.45 -10.96 -3.84
N PHE A 9 -10.69 -9.68 -4.14
CA PHE A 9 -10.00 -8.56 -3.50
C PHE A 9 -10.24 -8.53 -1.99
N LEU A 10 -11.48 -8.72 -1.54
CA LEU A 10 -11.85 -8.72 -0.13
C LEU A 10 -11.18 -9.87 0.64
N LEU A 11 -11.11 -11.07 0.06
CA LEU A 11 -10.41 -12.21 0.66
C LEU A 11 -8.89 -11.97 0.78
N ALA A 12 -8.28 -11.34 -0.22
CA ALA A 12 -6.87 -10.97 -0.15
C ALA A 12 -6.61 -9.87 0.88
N LEU A 13 -7.50 -8.87 0.97
CA LEU A 13 -7.44 -7.82 1.97
C LEU A 13 -7.62 -8.35 3.39
N GLU A 14 -8.59 -9.25 3.62
CA GLU A 14 -8.81 -9.89 4.91
C GLU A 14 -7.56 -10.66 5.35
N PHE A 15 -6.98 -11.45 4.44
CA PHE A 15 -5.73 -12.16 4.69
C PHE A 15 -4.57 -11.21 5.04
N LEU A 16 -4.44 -10.09 4.32
CA LEU A 16 -3.45 -9.06 4.64
C LEU A 16 -3.67 -8.50 6.05
N CYS A 17 -4.90 -8.12 6.40
CA CYS A 17 -5.23 -7.54 7.69
C CYS A 17 -4.97 -8.52 8.85
N SER A 18 -5.35 -9.79 8.72
CA SER A 18 -5.13 -10.80 9.77
C SER A 18 -3.65 -11.07 10.08
N ASN A 19 -2.76 -10.88 9.11
CA ASN A 19 -1.32 -11.07 9.30
C ASN A 19 -0.58 -9.78 9.72
N ALA A 20 -1.18 -8.62 9.48
CA ALA A 20 -0.54 -7.33 9.68
C ALA A 20 -0.76 -6.73 11.09
N ASP A 21 -1.61 -7.34 11.93
CA ASP A 21 -2.08 -6.75 13.21
C ASP A 21 -0.93 -6.28 14.11
N HIS A 22 0.00 -7.18 14.45
CA HIS A 22 1.20 -6.85 15.24
C HIS A 22 2.04 -5.74 14.61
N TRP A 23 2.13 -5.69 13.27
CA TRP A 23 2.90 -4.67 12.57
C TRP A 23 2.26 -3.29 12.71
N TYR A 24 0.93 -3.21 12.70
CA TYR A 24 0.20 -1.96 12.92
C TYR A 24 0.34 -1.50 14.38
N GLU A 25 0.16 -2.40 15.36
CA GLU A 25 0.25 -2.06 16.78
C GLU A 25 1.63 -1.49 17.17
N GLU A 26 2.70 -2.15 16.74
CA GLU A 26 4.05 -1.75 17.09
C GLU A 26 4.58 -0.63 16.17
N GLY A 27 4.31 -0.73 14.87
CA GLY A 27 5.00 0.02 13.84
C GLY A 27 4.27 1.25 13.30
N CYS A 28 2.95 1.37 13.51
CA CYS A 28 2.18 2.52 13.02
C CYS A 28 1.95 3.59 14.09
N ASN A 29 1.97 4.85 13.66
CA ASN A 29 1.36 5.96 14.39
C ASN A 29 -0.16 5.92 14.23
N PHE A 30 -0.62 5.67 13.00
CA PHE A 30 -2.02 5.46 12.65
C PHE A 30 -2.16 4.77 11.30
N ALA A 31 -3.30 4.11 11.09
CA ALA A 31 -3.71 3.62 9.80
C ALA A 31 -5.23 3.81 9.63
N PHE A 32 -5.63 4.33 8.48
CA PHE A 32 -7.01 4.46 8.05
C PHE A 32 -7.17 3.76 6.72
N GLN A 33 -8.21 2.95 6.59
CA GLN A 33 -8.51 2.27 5.35
C GLN A 33 -10.01 2.18 5.13
N GLY A 34 -10.43 2.18 3.86
CA GLY A 34 -11.84 2.09 3.53
C GLY A 34 -12.14 2.31 2.06
N TRP A 35 -13.43 2.29 1.75
CA TRP A 35 -13.93 2.56 0.41
C TRP A 35 -14.05 4.08 0.20
N GLY A 36 -13.61 4.53 -0.97
CA GLY A 36 -13.80 5.91 -1.41
C GLY A 36 -15.27 6.18 -1.80
N ARG A 37 -15.52 7.40 -2.28
CA ARG A 37 -16.84 7.76 -2.84
C ARG A 37 -17.19 6.91 -4.08
N ASN A 38 -16.18 6.51 -4.85
CA ASN A 38 -16.32 5.46 -5.83
C ASN A 38 -16.31 4.11 -5.10
N PRO A 39 -17.37 3.29 -5.19
CA PRO A 39 -17.46 2.02 -4.47
C PRO A 39 -16.40 1.01 -4.89
N ASN A 40 -15.74 1.21 -6.05
CA ASN A 40 -14.70 0.33 -6.59
C ASN A 40 -13.27 0.86 -6.33
N GLN A 41 -13.15 1.87 -5.47
CA GLN A 41 -11.88 2.44 -5.04
C GLN A 41 -11.68 2.15 -3.55
N TRP A 42 -10.62 1.41 -3.25
CA TRP A 42 -10.16 1.20 -1.88
C TRP A 42 -8.97 2.11 -1.62
N VAL A 43 -8.92 2.71 -0.44
CA VAL A 43 -7.89 3.67 -0.05
C VAL A 43 -7.33 3.28 1.31
N ALA A 44 -6.01 3.36 1.44
CA ALA A 44 -5.32 3.28 2.73
C ALA A 44 -4.41 4.49 2.92
N ILE A 45 -4.40 5.01 4.16
CA ILE A 45 -3.54 6.08 4.64
C ILE A 45 -2.88 5.54 5.89
N ALA A 46 -1.57 5.33 5.86
CA ALA A 46 -0.82 4.81 7.00
C ALA A 46 0.40 5.69 7.29
N SER A 47 0.59 6.02 8.57
CA SER A 47 1.80 6.64 9.07
C SER A 47 2.58 5.63 9.89
N TRP A 48 3.81 5.38 9.51
CA TRP A 48 4.71 4.43 10.16
C TRP A 48 5.72 5.18 11.03
N LYS A 49 6.03 4.63 12.20
CA LYS A 49 7.06 5.15 13.11
C LYS A 49 8.46 5.02 12.51
N SER A 50 8.65 4.02 11.64
CA SER A 50 9.93 3.71 11.02
C SER A 50 9.72 3.06 9.66
N GLU A 51 10.46 3.55 8.66
CA GLU A 51 10.50 2.96 7.33
C GLU A 51 11.12 1.55 7.35
N ASP A 52 12.12 1.31 8.21
CA ASP A 52 12.72 -0.02 8.37
C ASP A 52 11.70 -1.06 8.83
N TYR A 53 10.77 -0.65 9.70
CA TYR A 53 9.74 -1.54 10.21
C TYR A 53 8.73 -1.91 9.10
N LEU A 54 8.30 -0.93 8.31
CA LEU A 54 7.48 -1.15 7.12
C LEU A 54 8.20 -2.04 6.09
N ASN A 55 9.49 -1.83 5.88
CA ASN A 55 10.29 -2.61 4.92
C ASN A 55 10.42 -4.07 5.35
N LYS A 56 10.55 -4.36 6.66
CA LYS A 56 10.53 -5.73 7.18
C LYS A 56 9.20 -6.42 6.91
N MET A 57 8.06 -5.74 7.13
CA MET A 57 6.74 -6.29 6.80
C MET A 57 6.63 -6.63 5.31
N ARG A 58 7.07 -5.70 4.45
CA ARG A 58 7.03 -5.84 2.98
C ARG A 58 7.90 -6.97 2.43
N GLN A 59 8.90 -7.42 3.20
CA GLN A 59 9.75 -8.56 2.84
C GLN A 59 9.12 -9.91 3.20
N THR A 60 8.03 -9.93 3.97
CA THR A 60 7.35 -11.18 4.29
C THR A 60 6.63 -11.75 3.07
N SER A 61 6.61 -13.08 2.96
CA SER A 61 5.96 -13.77 1.83
C SER A 61 4.45 -13.54 1.81
N TRP A 62 3.81 -13.50 2.99
CA TRP A 62 2.37 -13.27 3.09
C TRP A 62 1.99 -11.87 2.60
N PHE A 63 2.82 -10.85 2.86
CA PHE A 63 2.54 -9.49 2.41
C PHE A 63 2.62 -9.40 0.88
N GLN A 64 3.67 -9.99 0.30
CA GLN A 64 3.87 -10.00 -1.15
C GLN A 64 2.77 -10.76 -1.88
N ASP A 65 2.35 -11.91 -1.35
CA ASP A 65 1.24 -12.70 -1.90
C ASP A 65 -0.09 -11.91 -1.85
N ALA A 66 -0.43 -11.38 -0.68
CA ALA A 66 -1.68 -10.66 -0.48
C ALA A 66 -1.74 -9.40 -1.38
N GLN A 67 -0.65 -8.63 -1.44
CA GLN A 67 -0.57 -7.45 -2.30
C GLN A 67 -0.69 -7.82 -3.78
N GLN A 68 -0.01 -8.88 -4.23
CA GLN A 68 -0.10 -9.32 -5.62
C GLN A 68 -1.55 -9.67 -5.98
N ARG A 69 -2.24 -10.45 -5.13
CA ARG A 69 -3.65 -10.82 -5.34
C ARG A 69 -4.58 -9.60 -5.36
N MET A 70 -4.35 -8.63 -4.48
CA MET A 70 -5.10 -7.37 -4.48
C MET A 70 -4.88 -6.58 -5.78
N LEU A 71 -3.62 -6.44 -6.23
CA LEU A 71 -3.27 -5.73 -7.45
C LEU A 71 -3.81 -6.42 -8.71
N ASP A 72 -3.84 -7.74 -8.74
CA ASP A 72 -4.40 -8.49 -9.87
C ASP A 72 -5.89 -8.20 -10.05
N CYS A 73 -6.62 -7.83 -8.99
CA CYS A 73 -8.02 -7.43 -9.05
C CYS A 73 -8.24 -5.98 -9.52
N CYS A 74 -7.17 -5.21 -9.77
CA CYS A 74 -7.25 -3.82 -10.18
C CYS A 74 -7.34 -3.66 -11.70
N THR A 75 -8.18 -2.73 -12.16
CA THR A 75 -8.31 -2.33 -13.57
C THR A 75 -7.33 -1.23 -13.96
N GLU A 76 -6.73 -0.57 -12.98
CA GLU A 76 -5.79 0.53 -13.11
C GLU A 76 -4.65 0.35 -12.11
N PRO A 77 -3.46 0.94 -12.35
CA PRO A 77 -2.38 0.95 -11.39
C PRO A 77 -2.78 1.47 -10.00
N MET A 78 -2.24 0.86 -8.95
CA MET A 78 -2.29 1.46 -7.61
C MET A 78 -1.49 2.76 -7.62
N THR A 79 -2.12 3.83 -7.15
CA THR A 79 -1.46 5.14 -6.95
C THR A 79 -1.05 5.26 -5.49
N MET A 80 0.16 5.76 -5.24
CA MET A 80 0.68 5.92 -3.89
C MET A 80 1.39 7.27 -3.75
N GLU A 81 1.06 7.98 -2.67
CA GLU A 81 1.72 9.22 -2.27
C GLU A 81 2.44 9.00 -0.95
N GLN A 82 3.73 9.33 -0.89
CA GLN A 82 4.55 9.19 0.31
C GLN A 82 4.94 10.57 0.83
N PHE A 83 4.61 10.83 2.09
CA PHE A 83 4.94 12.06 2.80
C PHE A 83 5.84 11.71 3.98
N ASN A 84 6.94 12.44 4.18
CA ASN A 84 7.89 12.13 5.26
C ASN A 84 7.78 13.04 6.50
N GLY A 85 6.94 14.06 6.63
CA GLY A 85 6.93 14.77 7.92
C GLY A 85 5.92 15.88 8.01
N MET A 86 5.13 15.88 9.07
CA MET A 86 4.28 17.05 9.38
C MET A 86 4.97 18.04 10.31
N ASP A 87 6.14 17.70 10.90
CA ASP A 87 6.75 18.50 11.97
C ASP A 87 8.11 19.16 11.64
N HIS A 88 8.67 18.98 10.44
CA HIS A 88 9.94 19.61 10.03
C HIS A 88 9.92 20.19 8.61
N ASP A 89 10.93 21.04 8.34
CA ASP A 89 11.15 21.73 7.07
C ASP A 89 10.95 20.79 5.88
N ARG A 90 10.10 21.19 4.94
CA ARG A 90 9.70 20.37 3.78
C ARG A 90 10.85 20.15 2.78
N SER A 91 12.01 20.77 3.00
CA SER A 91 13.22 20.56 2.21
C SER A 91 14.00 19.29 2.56
N VAL A 92 13.65 18.57 3.64
CA VAL A 92 14.31 17.31 4.04
C VAL A 92 13.66 16.06 3.45
N PHE A 93 12.67 16.23 2.57
CA PHE A 93 12.03 15.12 1.87
C PHE A 93 12.86 14.71 0.65
N ASP A 94 13.45 13.52 0.73
CA ASP A 94 13.86 12.81 -0.47
C ASP A 94 12.59 12.40 -1.22
N ARG A 95 12.34 13.08 -2.34
CA ARG A 95 11.30 12.67 -3.28
C ARG A 95 11.85 11.55 -4.12
N TYR A 96 11.15 10.41 -4.13
CA TYR A 96 11.40 9.42 -5.17
C TYR A 96 11.19 10.06 -6.54
N PRO A 97 12.06 9.73 -7.52
CA PRO A 97 11.91 10.27 -8.86
C PRO A 97 10.53 9.88 -9.42
N VAL A 98 9.87 10.84 -10.05
CA VAL A 98 8.60 10.65 -10.75
C VAL A 98 8.73 9.51 -11.75
N GLY A 99 7.76 8.60 -11.74
CA GLY A 99 7.72 7.42 -12.62
C GLY A 99 7.79 6.10 -11.85
N ALA A 100 8.25 5.05 -12.54
CA ALA A 100 8.16 3.68 -12.04
C ALA A 100 8.91 3.49 -10.71
N SER A 101 8.15 3.09 -9.68
CA SER A 101 8.62 2.79 -8.35
C SER A 101 9.67 1.67 -8.37
N GLN A 102 10.83 1.94 -7.76
CA GLN A 102 11.91 0.96 -7.57
C GLN A 102 11.76 0.13 -6.27
N VAL A 103 10.79 0.49 -5.42
CA VAL A 103 10.61 -0.08 -4.08
C VAL A 103 9.32 -0.91 -3.95
N HIS A 104 8.52 -0.98 -5.00
CA HIS A 104 7.31 -1.80 -5.09
C HIS A 104 7.42 -2.76 -6.27
N MET A 105 6.90 -3.98 -6.12
CA MET A 105 6.88 -4.96 -7.20
C MET A 105 6.01 -4.49 -8.37
N LYS A 106 6.46 -4.78 -9.58
CA LYS A 106 5.67 -4.62 -10.81
C LYS A 106 4.94 -5.93 -11.10
N THR A 107 3.73 -5.87 -11.65
CA THR A 107 3.09 -7.07 -12.20
C THR A 107 3.51 -7.26 -13.67
N LYS A 108 3.01 -8.31 -14.33
CA LYS A 108 3.26 -8.51 -15.77
C LYS A 108 2.64 -7.41 -16.65
N THR A 109 1.65 -6.67 -16.15
CA THR A 109 0.84 -5.73 -16.92
C THR A 109 0.76 -4.33 -16.32
N LEU A 110 1.16 -4.13 -15.07
CA LEU A 110 1.01 -2.87 -14.35
C LEU A 110 2.28 -2.50 -13.57
N GLU A 111 2.59 -1.20 -13.57
CA GLU A 111 3.65 -0.60 -12.75
C GLU A 111 3.05 0.26 -11.64
N VAL A 112 3.77 0.40 -10.52
CA VAL A 112 3.46 1.41 -9.49
C VAL A 112 4.25 2.66 -9.82
N ASN A 113 3.59 3.83 -9.90
CA ASN A 113 4.24 5.08 -10.25
C ASN A 113 4.19 6.09 -9.09
N PHE A 114 5.32 6.72 -8.81
CA PHE A 114 5.37 7.92 -7.96
C PHE A 114 5.03 9.15 -8.80
N LEU A 115 4.17 10.03 -8.26
CA LEU A 115 3.76 11.32 -8.84
C LEU A 115 4.56 12.48 -8.24
#